data_AF-A0A959F9Q2-F1
#
_entry.id   AF-A0A959F9Q2-F1
#
_cell.length_a   1.000
_cell.length_b   1.000
_cell.length_c   1.000
_cell.angle_alpha   90.00
_cell.angle_beta   90.00
_cell.angle_gamma   90.00
#
_symmetry.space_group_name_H-M   'P 1'
#
loop_
_entity.id
_entity.type
_entity.pdbx_description
1 polymer ?
#
loop_
_entity_poly.entity_id
_entity_poly.type
_entity_poly.pdbx_seq_one_letter_code
_entity_poly.pdbx_strand_id
1 'polypeptide(L)'
;LDKAASATFSYNETIEMILRFFDEAALLGKADSPVFIEELSVLWESMQQDEIYKNATAFMREIRTEVQTGEITAEEIESFCVQSETHLAEIFQFLGFIAKYKLNTIKNISVTKARNKAARFRHYRVKLDTITAGYKDVDKEFDGIFTDNRSVILLKEERSIERFLNLSPFIIDEHALLGKEKSKLFFFTHFDREKEELHYKYAYVPSQQDELVLSDHHKEAAYHSIYEELKEQFDEFCQLFFNKNFKDL
;
A
#
# COMPACT_ATOMS: atom_id res chain seq x y z
N LEU A 1 -28.02 13.20 -16.12
CA LEU A 1 -26.73 12.59 -15.73
C LEU A 1 -26.87 12.24 -14.27
N ASP A 2 -27.10 10.96 -13.98
CA ASP A 2 -27.24 10.47 -12.60
C ASP A 2 -25.99 10.83 -11.80
N LYS A 3 -26.15 11.76 -10.84
CA LYS A 3 -25.18 11.96 -9.76
C LYS A 3 -25.30 10.74 -8.85
N ALA A 4 -24.70 9.63 -9.25
CA ALA A 4 -24.38 8.56 -8.31
C ALA A 4 -23.56 9.22 -7.19
N ALA A 5 -24.10 9.18 -5.97
CA ALA A 5 -23.41 9.66 -4.79
C ALA A 5 -22.09 8.90 -4.69
N SER A 6 -21.01 9.52 -5.19
CA SER A 6 -19.66 9.00 -5.01
C SER A 6 -19.42 9.07 -3.50
N ALA A 7 -19.46 7.91 -2.83
CA ALA A 7 -19.02 7.76 -1.46
C ALA A 7 -17.62 8.34 -1.38
N THR A 8 -17.53 9.54 -0.83
CA THR A 8 -16.36 10.39 -0.99
C THR A 8 -15.44 10.06 0.17
N PHE A 9 -14.61 9.03 -0.03
CA PHE A 9 -13.62 8.59 0.96
C PHE A 9 -12.78 9.78 1.44
N SER A 10 -12.79 10.03 2.75
CA SER A 10 -12.03 11.09 3.38
C SER A 10 -10.70 10.51 3.83
N TYR A 11 -9.66 10.66 3.02
CA TYR A 11 -8.33 10.14 3.33
C TYR A 11 -7.80 10.66 4.67
N ASN A 12 -8.13 11.91 5.03
CA ASN A 12 -7.73 12.48 6.32
C ASN A 12 -8.42 11.79 7.50
N GLU A 13 -9.74 11.53 7.42
CA GLU A 13 -10.44 10.79 8.48
C GLU A 13 -9.95 9.35 8.58
N THR A 14 -9.66 8.71 7.45
CA THR A 14 -9.09 7.37 7.43
C THR A 14 -7.69 7.37 8.05
N ILE A 15 -6.81 8.31 7.67
CA ILE A 15 -5.48 8.44 8.24
C ILE A 15 -5.57 8.75 9.73
N GLU A 16 -6.47 9.64 10.15
CA GLU A 16 -6.72 9.92 11.57
C GLU A 16 -7.23 8.68 12.31
N MET A 17 -8.14 7.91 11.74
CA MET A 17 -8.64 6.67 12.33
C MET A 17 -7.55 5.61 12.42
N ILE A 18 -6.71 5.48 11.39
CA ILE A 18 -5.57 4.56 11.37
C ILE A 18 -4.54 4.96 12.44
N LEU A 19 -4.19 6.25 12.52
CA LEU A 19 -3.21 6.75 13.48
C LEU A 19 -3.76 6.68 14.91
N ARG A 20 -5.04 7.00 15.13
CA ARG A 20 -5.73 6.76 16.40
C ARG A 20 -5.81 5.29 16.74
N PHE A 21 -6.06 4.40 15.78
CA PHE A 21 -5.99 2.96 16.01
C PHE A 21 -4.60 2.55 16.49
N PHE A 22 -3.52 3.09 15.90
CA PHE A 22 -2.15 2.84 16.36
C PHE A 22 -1.77 3.51 17.68
N ASP A 23 -2.54 4.51 18.13
CA ASP A 23 -2.37 5.22 19.41
C ASP A 23 -3.21 4.57 20.54
N GLU A 24 -4.48 4.26 20.27
CA GLU A 24 -5.43 3.60 21.18
C GLU A 24 -5.14 2.10 21.35
N ALA A 25 -4.83 1.39 20.26
CA ALA A 25 -4.12 0.14 20.39
C ALA A 25 -2.72 0.52 20.82
N ALA A 26 -2.40 0.34 22.09
CA ALA A 26 -1.05 0.47 22.62
C ALA A 26 -0.09 -0.52 21.93
N LEU A 27 0.16 -0.39 20.62
CA LEU A 27 1.18 -1.06 19.83
C LEU A 27 2.47 -0.23 19.85
N LEU A 28 2.38 1.08 20.02
CA LEU A 28 3.54 1.92 20.38
C LEU A 28 4.10 1.59 21.78
N GLY A 29 3.34 0.86 22.62
CA GLY A 29 3.77 0.41 23.96
C GLY A 29 3.72 -1.10 24.22
N LYS A 30 3.07 -1.92 23.37
CA LYS A 30 3.08 -3.40 23.44
C LYS A 30 3.83 -4.08 22.30
N ALA A 31 4.11 -3.39 21.20
CA ALA A 31 5.11 -3.87 20.27
C ALA A 31 6.45 -3.32 20.74
N ASP A 32 7.38 -4.18 21.14
CA ASP A 32 8.80 -3.84 21.27
C ASP A 32 9.43 -3.43 19.90
N SER A 33 8.61 -3.14 18.88
CA SER A 33 9.02 -2.91 17.51
C SER A 33 8.72 -1.45 17.11
N PRO A 34 9.73 -0.68 16.69
CA PRO A 34 9.55 0.69 16.24
C PRO A 34 8.68 0.73 14.98
N VAL A 35 7.90 1.81 14.84
CA VAL A 35 7.13 2.09 13.60
C VAL A 35 8.08 2.05 12.40
N PHE A 36 7.70 1.31 11.36
CA PHE A 36 8.55 1.16 10.18
C PHE A 36 8.77 2.51 9.45
N ILE A 37 7.68 3.27 9.27
CA ILE A 37 7.70 4.62 8.72
C ILE A 37 7.74 5.62 9.88
N GLU A 38 8.94 5.92 10.35
CA GLU A 38 9.17 6.78 11.52
C GLU A 38 8.57 8.18 11.34
N GLU A 39 8.57 8.71 10.12
CA GLU A 39 8.07 10.04 9.80
C GLU A 39 6.54 10.19 9.95
N LEU A 40 5.78 9.10 10.06
CA LEU A 40 4.33 9.18 10.30
C LEU A 40 4.00 9.84 11.66
N SER A 41 4.87 9.68 12.65
CA SER A 41 4.71 10.35 13.96
C SER A 41 4.84 11.87 13.84
N VAL A 42 5.83 12.34 13.09
CA VAL A 42 6.04 13.77 12.81
C VAL A 42 4.90 14.34 11.97
N LEU A 43 4.42 13.59 10.96
CA LEU A 43 3.24 13.97 10.19
C LEU A 43 2.01 14.10 11.10
N TRP A 44 1.78 13.13 11.99
CA TRP A 44 0.67 13.15 12.94
C TRP A 44 0.69 14.40 13.83
N GLU A 45 1.84 14.71 14.43
CA GLU A 45 2.01 15.91 15.25
C GLU A 45 1.72 17.18 14.45
N SER A 46 2.24 17.24 13.21
CA SER A 46 2.00 18.36 12.29
C SER A 46 0.51 18.51 11.95
N MET A 47 -0.21 17.41 11.73
CA MET A 47 -1.66 17.44 11.49
C MET A 47 -2.43 18.09 12.65
N GLN A 48 -1.96 17.93 13.89
CA GLN A 48 -2.62 18.44 15.10
C GLN A 48 -2.18 19.85 15.49
N GLN A 49 -0.94 20.24 15.18
CA GLN A 49 -0.33 21.45 15.73
C GLN A 49 0.09 22.48 14.69
N ASP A 50 0.35 22.08 13.45
CA ASP A 50 0.85 22.98 12.40
C ASP A 50 -0.31 23.72 11.71
N GLU A 51 -0.34 25.04 11.89
CA GLU A 51 -1.39 25.88 11.32
C GLU A 51 -1.31 25.98 9.78
N ILE A 52 -0.12 25.86 9.18
CA ILE A 52 0.03 25.86 7.72
C ILE A 52 -0.64 24.60 7.17
N TYR A 53 -0.34 23.44 7.75
CA TYR A 53 -0.95 22.18 7.33
C TYR A 53 -2.47 22.19 7.51
N LYS A 54 -2.98 22.68 8.65
CA LYS A 54 -4.42 22.77 8.91
C LYS A 54 -5.12 23.70 7.92
N ASN A 55 -4.55 24.88 7.65
CA ASN A 55 -5.13 25.83 6.71
C ASN A 55 -5.13 25.26 5.29
N ALA A 56 -4.03 24.65 4.86
CA ALA A 56 -3.94 24.02 3.55
C ALA A 56 -4.96 22.88 3.37
N THR A 57 -5.09 22.00 4.36
CA THR A 57 -6.08 20.91 4.30
C THR A 57 -7.52 21.39 4.42
N ALA A 58 -7.79 22.45 5.18
CA ALA A 58 -9.10 23.08 5.26
C ALA A 58 -9.50 23.70 3.92
N PHE A 59 -8.60 24.45 3.29
CA PHE A 59 -8.80 25.01 1.95
C PHE A 59 -9.11 23.91 0.92
N MET A 60 -8.33 22.83 0.89
CA MET A 60 -8.56 21.73 -0.06
C MET A 60 -9.92 21.05 0.15
N ARG A 61 -10.43 20.97 1.39
CA ARG A 61 -11.78 20.46 1.70
C ARG A 61 -12.87 21.43 1.24
N GLU A 62 -12.65 22.73 1.41
CA GLU A 62 -13.56 23.79 0.96
C GLU A 62 -13.71 23.76 -0.56
N ILE A 63 -12.60 23.82 -1.31
CA ILE A 63 -12.61 23.76 -2.77
C ILE A 63 -13.28 22.48 -3.29
N ARG A 64 -13.05 21.34 -2.65
CA ARG A 64 -13.75 20.09 -3.02
C ARG A 64 -15.26 20.23 -2.90
N THR A 65 -15.75 20.89 -1.84
CA THR A 65 -17.18 21.13 -1.62
C THR A 65 -17.74 22.05 -2.71
N GLU A 66 -17.07 23.17 -2.98
CA GLU A 66 -17.47 24.14 -4.01
C GLU A 66 -17.51 23.52 -5.42
N VAL A 67 -16.55 22.66 -5.74
CA VAL A 67 -16.52 21.96 -7.04
C VAL A 67 -17.69 20.97 -7.16
N GLN A 68 -18.14 20.37 -6.06
CA GLN A 68 -19.25 19.42 -6.05
C GLN A 68 -20.63 20.08 -6.10
N THR A 69 -20.78 21.25 -5.48
CA THR A 69 -22.01 22.08 -5.55
C THR A 69 -22.19 22.65 -6.96
N GLY A 70 -21.09 22.95 -7.65
CA GLY A 70 -21.09 23.35 -9.06
C GLY A 70 -21.43 24.83 -9.28
N GLU A 71 -21.26 25.66 -8.26
CA GLU A 71 -21.58 27.10 -8.28
C GLU A 71 -20.37 27.98 -8.66
N ILE A 72 -19.29 27.38 -9.18
CA ILE A 72 -18.04 28.09 -9.47
C ILE A 72 -18.08 28.76 -10.85
N THR A 73 -17.81 30.06 -10.90
CA THR A 73 -17.64 30.82 -12.15
C THR A 73 -16.29 30.56 -12.81
N ALA A 74 -16.18 30.83 -14.12
CA ALA A 74 -14.93 30.62 -14.86
C ALA A 74 -13.75 31.44 -14.32
N GLU A 75 -14.01 32.63 -13.77
CA GLU A 75 -12.99 33.51 -13.19
C GLU A 75 -12.48 32.99 -11.83
N GLU A 76 -13.36 32.36 -11.05
CA GLU A 76 -13.00 31.74 -9.76
C GLU A 76 -12.16 30.47 -9.95
N ILE A 77 -12.38 29.72 -11.04
CA ILE A 77 -11.62 28.51 -11.35
C ILE A 77 -10.11 28.79 -11.44
N GLU A 78 -9.71 29.86 -12.15
CA GLU A 78 -8.29 30.20 -12.30
C GLU A 78 -7.65 30.52 -10.94
N SER A 79 -8.34 31.34 -10.14
CA SER A 79 -7.91 31.70 -8.79
C SER A 79 -7.79 30.45 -7.89
N PHE A 80 -8.77 29.55 -7.96
CA PHE A 80 -8.77 28.31 -7.18
C PHE A 80 -7.65 27.38 -7.59
N CYS A 81 -7.30 27.27 -8.87
CA CYS A 81 -6.16 26.47 -9.32
C CYS A 81 -4.85 26.96 -8.70
N VAL A 82 -4.58 28.28 -8.76
CA VAL A 82 -3.34 28.86 -8.22
C VAL A 82 -3.24 28.68 -6.69
N GLN A 83 -4.33 28.91 -5.97
CA GLN A 83 -4.37 28.71 -4.53
C GLN A 83 -4.25 27.23 -4.16
N SER A 84 -4.91 26.34 -4.91
CA SER A 84 -4.82 24.89 -4.72
C SER A 84 -3.41 24.38 -4.94
N GLU A 85 -2.69 24.86 -5.95
CA GLU A 85 -1.28 24.50 -6.16
C GLU A 85 -0.41 24.88 -4.96
N THR A 86 -0.64 26.07 -4.40
CA THR A 86 0.11 26.55 -3.22
C THR A 86 -0.16 25.68 -2.00
N HIS A 87 -1.43 25.44 -1.66
CA HIS A 87 -1.80 24.61 -0.51
C HIS A 87 -1.43 23.14 -0.70
N LEU A 88 -1.49 22.63 -1.93
CA LEU A 88 -1.03 21.29 -2.25
C LEU A 88 0.49 21.17 -2.05
N ALA A 89 1.26 22.19 -2.44
CA ALA A 89 2.69 22.23 -2.18
C ALA A 89 3.01 22.26 -0.68
N GLU A 90 2.26 23.03 0.11
CA GLU A 90 2.38 23.05 1.58
C GLU A 90 2.14 21.66 2.17
N ILE A 91 1.08 20.95 1.75
CA ILE A 91 0.81 19.56 2.20
C ILE A 91 1.95 18.62 1.80
N PHE A 92 2.45 18.72 0.56
CA PHE A 92 3.50 17.83 0.07
C PHE A 92 4.85 17.98 0.80
N GLN A 93 5.13 19.13 1.42
CA GLN A 93 6.33 19.29 2.24
C GLN A 93 6.37 18.29 3.40
N PHE A 94 5.22 17.98 3.99
CA PHE A 94 5.09 16.99 5.07
C PHE A 94 5.14 15.54 4.57
N LEU A 95 4.80 15.32 3.30
CA LEU A 95 4.81 13.99 2.67
C LEU A 95 6.12 13.66 1.94
N GLY A 96 7.09 14.56 1.96
CA GLY A 96 8.38 14.38 1.27
C GLY A 96 9.16 13.13 1.69
N PHE A 97 8.90 12.60 2.90
CA PHE A 97 9.52 11.36 3.37
C PHE A 97 9.18 10.15 2.51
N ILE A 98 8.04 10.14 1.81
CA ILE A 98 7.62 9.03 0.93
C ILE A 98 8.70 8.72 -0.12
N ALA A 99 9.43 9.74 -0.58
CA ALA A 99 10.50 9.59 -1.56
C ALA A 99 11.67 8.71 -1.07
N LYS A 100 11.84 8.54 0.25
CA LYS A 100 12.85 7.66 0.84
C LYS A 100 12.48 6.19 0.67
N TYR A 101 11.20 5.86 0.67
CA TYR A 101 10.71 4.50 0.64
C TYR A 101 10.56 3.98 -0.80
N LYS A 102 10.89 2.71 -1.04
CA LYS A 102 10.88 2.08 -2.37
C LYS A 102 10.10 0.78 -2.35
N LEU A 103 9.09 0.70 -3.20
CA LEU A 103 8.28 -0.50 -3.38
C LEU A 103 9.03 -1.49 -4.28
N ASN A 104 9.12 -2.75 -3.84
CA ASN A 104 9.75 -3.83 -4.57
C ASN A 104 8.86 -5.07 -4.52
N THR A 105 8.83 -5.84 -5.61
CA THR A 105 8.33 -7.21 -5.59
C THR A 105 9.50 -8.16 -5.38
N ILE A 106 9.39 -9.11 -4.45
CA ILE A 106 10.25 -10.28 -4.37
C ILE A 106 9.57 -11.42 -5.14
N LYS A 107 10.11 -11.79 -6.30
CA LYS A 107 9.58 -12.87 -7.14
C LYS A 107 9.94 -14.25 -6.59
N ASN A 108 11.20 -14.40 -6.23
CA ASN A 108 11.76 -15.64 -5.71
C ASN A 108 12.87 -15.39 -4.69
N ILE A 109 13.09 -16.31 -3.76
CA ILE A 109 14.29 -16.38 -2.93
C ILE A 109 14.92 -17.76 -3.09
N SER A 110 16.17 -17.82 -3.56
CA SER A 110 16.92 -19.09 -3.64
C SER A 110 17.98 -19.17 -2.54
N VAL A 111 18.16 -20.37 -2.00
CA VAL A 111 19.12 -20.64 -0.93
C VAL A 111 20.34 -21.32 -1.51
N THR A 112 21.51 -20.72 -1.30
CA THR A 112 22.80 -21.34 -1.60
C THR A 112 23.48 -21.73 -0.29
N LYS A 113 23.57 -23.04 -0.03
CA LYS A 113 24.23 -23.59 1.16
C LYS A 113 25.24 -24.66 0.78
N ALA A 114 26.51 -24.27 0.69
CA ALA A 114 27.60 -25.22 0.51
C ALA A 114 27.91 -25.95 1.84
N ARG A 115 28.48 -27.16 1.73
CA ARG A 115 28.89 -27.97 2.90
C ARG A 115 29.78 -27.13 3.83
N ASN A 116 29.43 -27.10 5.12
CA ASN A 116 30.13 -26.36 6.18
C ASN A 116 30.22 -24.83 5.98
N LYS A 117 29.37 -24.23 5.15
CA LYS A 117 29.25 -22.77 5.00
C LYS A 117 27.89 -22.27 5.51
N ALA A 118 27.84 -21.00 5.88
CA ALA A 118 26.58 -20.31 6.17
C ALA A 118 25.68 -20.31 4.92
N ALA A 119 24.37 -20.30 5.14
CA ALA A 119 23.41 -20.16 4.06
C ALA A 119 23.47 -18.73 3.52
N ARG A 120 23.41 -18.59 2.20
CA ARG A 120 23.30 -17.31 1.50
C ARG A 120 21.97 -17.29 0.77
N PHE A 121 21.28 -16.16 0.84
CA PHE A 121 19.95 -15.99 0.25
C PHE A 121 20.07 -15.04 -0.92
N ARG A 122 19.56 -15.48 -2.06
CA ARG A 122 19.53 -14.71 -3.30
C ARG A 122 18.11 -14.26 -3.56
N HIS A 123 17.92 -12.94 -3.67
CA HIS A 123 16.61 -12.34 -3.86
C HIS A 123 16.43 -11.90 -5.29
N TYR A 124 15.46 -12.50 -5.97
CA TYR A 124 15.02 -12.07 -7.29
C TYR A 124 13.98 -10.98 -7.11
N ARG A 125 14.43 -9.72 -7.18
CA ARG A 125 13.59 -8.56 -6.90
C ARG A 125 13.41 -7.64 -8.11
N VAL A 126 12.21 -7.09 -8.22
CA VAL A 126 11.82 -6.10 -9.22
C VAL A 126 11.46 -4.81 -8.49
N LYS A 127 12.11 -3.71 -8.85
CA LYS A 127 11.71 -2.38 -8.35
C LYS A 127 10.44 -1.93 -9.06
N LEU A 128 9.55 -1.33 -8.29
CA LEU A 128 8.25 -0.87 -8.77
C LEU A 128 8.27 0.66 -8.95
N ASP A 129 9.35 1.20 -9.52
CA ASP A 129 9.65 2.63 -9.54
C ASP A 129 9.34 3.34 -10.88
N THR A 130 8.83 2.65 -11.90
CA THR A 130 8.51 3.30 -13.19
C THR A 130 7.36 2.67 -13.99
N ILE A 131 6.61 3.54 -14.66
CA ILE A 131 5.62 3.35 -15.75
C ILE A 131 6.16 2.49 -16.91
N THR A 132 7.45 2.17 -16.93
CA THR A 132 8.09 1.29 -17.89
C THR A 132 8.33 -0.09 -17.30
N ALA A 133 7.44 -1.02 -17.64
CA ALA A 133 7.66 -2.45 -17.56
C ALA A 133 8.94 -2.85 -18.32
N GLY A 134 10.11 -2.80 -17.68
CA GLY A 134 11.36 -3.11 -18.35
C GLY A 134 12.64 -3.17 -17.51
N TYR A 135 12.60 -2.94 -16.19
CA TYR A 135 13.81 -3.07 -15.39
C TYR A 135 14.07 -4.53 -14.99
N LYS A 136 15.20 -5.04 -15.48
CA LYS A 136 15.78 -6.35 -15.21
C LYS A 136 15.77 -6.65 -13.71
N ASP A 137 15.50 -7.91 -13.37
CA ASP A 137 15.65 -8.44 -12.02
C ASP A 137 17.00 -8.00 -11.43
N VAL A 138 16.95 -7.30 -10.30
CA VAL A 138 18.16 -6.93 -9.58
C VAL A 138 18.54 -8.14 -8.72
N ASP A 139 19.29 -9.06 -9.31
CA ASP A 139 19.84 -10.22 -8.60
C ASP A 139 20.93 -9.75 -7.62
N LYS A 140 20.64 -9.82 -6.32
CA LYS A 140 21.63 -9.59 -5.25
C LYS A 140 21.57 -10.74 -4.25
N GLU A 141 22.75 -11.23 -3.90
CA GLU A 141 22.93 -12.18 -2.80
C GLU A 141 23.22 -11.44 -1.51
N PHE A 142 22.52 -11.84 -0.44
CA PHE A 142 22.74 -11.34 0.92
C PHE A 142 23.12 -12.50 1.83
N ASP A 143 24.04 -12.25 2.75
CA ASP A 143 24.49 -13.24 3.73
C ASP A 143 23.52 -13.27 4.91
N GLY A 144 22.89 -14.43 5.16
CA GLY A 144 22.05 -14.67 6.34
C GLY A 144 20.72 -13.90 6.41
N ILE A 145 20.47 -12.93 5.52
CA ILE A 145 19.26 -12.11 5.51
C ILE A 145 18.28 -12.67 4.48
N PHE A 146 17.03 -12.88 4.87
CA PHE A 146 15.94 -13.27 3.97
C PHE A 146 14.71 -12.41 4.21
N THR A 147 13.78 -12.46 3.26
CA THR A 147 12.49 -11.76 3.28
C THR A 147 11.41 -12.80 3.00
N ASP A 148 10.22 -12.37 2.58
CA ASP A 148 9.15 -13.26 2.16
C ASP A 148 9.15 -13.49 0.65
N ASN A 149 8.81 -14.71 0.24
CA ASN A 149 8.75 -15.06 -1.17
C ASN A 149 7.45 -14.57 -1.82
N ARG A 150 7.46 -14.30 -3.14
CA ARG A 150 6.28 -13.85 -3.91
C ARG A 150 5.51 -12.69 -3.28
N SER A 151 6.24 -11.79 -2.61
CA SER A 151 5.68 -10.72 -1.78
C SER A 151 5.95 -9.34 -2.37
N VAL A 152 5.13 -8.37 -2.00
CA VAL A 152 5.41 -6.95 -2.23
C VAL A 152 5.93 -6.36 -0.92
N ILE A 153 7.11 -5.73 -0.97
CA ILE A 153 7.76 -5.15 0.20
C ILE A 153 8.08 -3.66 0.00
N LEU A 154 8.04 -2.91 1.08
CA LEU A 154 8.54 -1.55 1.16
C LEU A 154 9.93 -1.53 1.79
N LEU A 155 10.90 -0.96 1.09
CA LEU A 155 12.26 -0.77 1.58
C LEU A 155 12.47 0.68 2.00
N LYS A 156 13.08 0.91 3.16
CA LYS A 156 13.53 2.26 3.56
C LYS A 156 14.79 2.70 2.80
N GLU A 157 15.63 1.75 2.42
CA GLU A 157 16.88 1.99 1.69
C GLU A 157 17.00 1.04 0.49
N GLU A 158 17.25 1.58 -0.70
CA GLU A 158 17.28 0.80 -1.95
C GLU A 158 18.34 -0.31 -1.98
N ARG A 159 19.46 -0.08 -1.27
CA ARG A 159 20.64 -0.94 -1.31
C ARG A 159 20.59 -2.07 -0.28
N SER A 160 19.73 -1.97 0.74
CA SER A 160 19.58 -2.97 1.80
C SER A 160 18.20 -3.62 1.73
N ILE A 161 18.11 -4.86 2.19
CA ILE A 161 16.84 -5.57 2.42
C ILE A 161 16.66 -5.93 3.91
N GLU A 162 17.57 -5.48 4.78
CA GLU A 162 17.54 -5.81 6.22
C GLU A 162 16.34 -5.19 6.92
N ARG A 163 15.92 -4.02 6.46
CA ARG A 163 14.79 -3.28 7.02
C ARG A 163 13.73 -3.10 5.94
N PHE A 164 12.75 -3.99 5.97
CA PHE A 164 11.62 -4.00 5.06
C PHE A 164 10.30 -4.12 5.81
N LEU A 165 9.22 -3.67 5.16
CA LEU A 165 7.85 -3.94 5.57
C LEU A 165 7.19 -4.80 4.49
N ASN A 166 6.69 -5.97 4.86
CA ASN A 166 5.89 -6.79 3.96
C ASN A 166 4.47 -6.20 3.85
N LEU A 167 4.02 -5.97 2.62
CA LEU A 167 2.73 -5.37 2.30
C LEU A 167 1.73 -6.40 1.74
N SER A 168 2.15 -7.63 1.49
CA SER A 168 1.24 -8.73 1.17
C SER A 168 0.53 -9.19 2.46
N PRO A 169 -0.77 -9.53 2.41
CA PRO A 169 -1.60 -9.71 1.22
C PRO A 169 -2.33 -8.44 0.73
N PHE A 170 -2.19 -7.30 1.39
CA PHE A 170 -2.91 -6.06 1.02
C PHE A 170 -2.47 -5.47 -0.32
N ILE A 171 -1.21 -5.69 -0.70
CA ILE A 171 -0.68 -5.37 -2.02
C ILE A 171 -0.02 -6.62 -2.56
N ILE A 172 -0.42 -6.99 -3.77
CA ILE A 172 0.09 -8.18 -4.44
C ILE A 172 0.61 -7.86 -5.82
N ASP A 173 1.54 -8.68 -6.30
CA ASP A 173 1.94 -8.74 -7.71
C ASP A 173 1.45 -10.07 -8.27
N GLU A 174 0.38 -10.04 -9.07
CA GLU A 174 -0.24 -11.24 -9.67
C GLU A 174 0.80 -12.06 -10.44
N HIS A 175 1.70 -11.39 -11.15
CA HIS A 175 2.74 -12.07 -11.90
C HIS A 175 3.81 -12.69 -11.00
N ALA A 176 4.05 -12.15 -9.81
CA ALA A 176 4.94 -12.79 -8.84
C ALA A 176 4.35 -14.10 -8.33
N LEU A 177 3.06 -14.07 -8.00
CA LEU A 177 2.30 -15.22 -7.51
C LEU A 177 2.21 -16.33 -8.57
N LEU A 178 2.04 -15.95 -9.84
CA LEU A 178 1.97 -16.88 -10.99
C LEU A 178 3.33 -17.25 -11.61
N GLY A 179 4.44 -16.68 -11.13
CA GLY A 179 5.77 -16.90 -11.72
C GLY A 179 5.93 -16.36 -13.15
N LYS A 180 5.18 -15.31 -13.51
CA LYS A 180 5.25 -14.63 -14.81
C LYS A 180 6.27 -13.47 -14.79
N GLU A 181 6.78 -13.14 -15.96
CA GLU A 181 7.64 -11.96 -16.14
C GLU A 181 6.88 -10.65 -15.96
N LYS A 182 7.60 -9.57 -15.64
CA LYS A 182 7.08 -8.23 -15.32
C LYS A 182 6.19 -8.23 -14.06
N SER A 183 5.87 -7.05 -13.57
CA SER A 183 5.02 -6.87 -12.40
C SER A 183 3.64 -6.41 -12.81
N LYS A 184 2.61 -6.97 -12.17
CA LYS A 184 1.21 -6.54 -12.32
C LYS A 184 0.60 -6.40 -10.93
N LEU A 185 0.67 -5.17 -10.42
CA LEU A 185 0.33 -4.84 -9.03
C LEU A 185 -1.16 -4.63 -8.83
N PHE A 186 -1.67 -5.14 -7.72
CA PHE A 186 -3.03 -4.87 -7.29
C PHE A 186 -3.10 -4.51 -5.80
N PHE A 187 -4.05 -3.65 -5.46
CA PHE A 187 -4.39 -3.27 -4.09
C PHE A 187 -5.65 -4.01 -3.66
N PHE A 188 -5.62 -4.62 -2.48
CA PHE A 188 -6.79 -5.19 -1.85
C PHE A 188 -7.85 -4.11 -1.64
N THR A 189 -9.11 -4.46 -1.86
CA THR A 189 -10.24 -3.54 -1.69
C THR A 189 -11.20 -4.02 -0.62
N HIS A 190 -11.71 -5.24 -0.76
CA HIS A 190 -12.68 -5.81 0.15
C HIS A 190 -12.76 -7.33 -0.02
N PHE A 191 -13.39 -7.97 0.96
CA PHE A 191 -13.75 -9.38 0.92
C PHE A 191 -15.26 -9.51 0.82
N ASP A 192 -15.76 -10.16 -0.22
CA ASP A 192 -17.16 -10.52 -0.36
C ASP A 192 -17.41 -11.79 0.46
N ARG A 193 -18.09 -11.65 1.60
CA ARG A 193 -18.36 -12.78 2.51
C ARG A 193 -19.39 -13.76 1.98
N GLU A 194 -20.33 -13.30 1.14
CA GLU A 194 -21.37 -14.18 0.62
C GLU A 194 -20.80 -15.15 -0.40
N LYS A 195 -19.84 -14.67 -1.20
CA LYS A 195 -19.19 -15.47 -2.24
C LYS A 195 -17.82 -16.03 -1.84
N GLU A 196 -17.32 -15.63 -0.68
CA GLU A 196 -15.94 -15.89 -0.23
C GLU A 196 -14.89 -15.47 -1.28
N GLU A 197 -14.97 -14.22 -1.74
CA GLU A 197 -14.09 -13.68 -2.79
C GLU A 197 -13.20 -12.54 -2.27
N LEU A 198 -11.91 -12.60 -2.58
CA LEU A 198 -10.99 -11.48 -2.35
C LEU A 198 -10.97 -10.58 -3.59
N HIS A 199 -11.29 -9.30 -3.42
CA HIS A 199 -11.34 -8.32 -4.50
C HIS A 199 -10.16 -7.37 -4.46
N TYR A 200 -9.51 -7.24 -5.61
CA TYR A 200 -8.32 -6.44 -5.80
C TYR A 200 -8.47 -5.48 -6.99
N LYS A 201 -7.98 -4.25 -6.87
CA LYS A 201 -7.95 -3.27 -7.95
C LYS A 201 -6.55 -3.06 -8.48
N TYR A 202 -6.43 -3.04 -9.80
CA TYR A 202 -5.16 -2.82 -10.47
C TYR A 202 -4.58 -1.45 -10.11
N ALA A 203 -3.27 -1.43 -9.82
CA ALA A 203 -2.56 -0.25 -9.36
C ALA A 203 -2.42 0.84 -10.43
N TYR A 204 -2.44 0.47 -11.71
CA TYR A 204 -2.19 1.38 -12.82
C TYR A 204 -3.49 1.69 -13.59
N VAL A 205 -3.86 2.97 -13.61
CA VAL A 205 -4.93 3.55 -14.46
C VAL A 205 -6.38 3.16 -14.06
N PRO A 206 -7.13 4.07 -13.42
CA PRO A 206 -8.56 3.85 -13.05
C PRO A 206 -9.51 3.63 -14.24
N SER A 207 -9.11 3.97 -15.47
CA SER A 207 -9.98 3.85 -16.65
C SER A 207 -10.05 2.43 -17.20
N GLN A 208 -9.19 1.52 -16.76
CA GLN A 208 -9.31 0.08 -17.03
C GLN A 208 -9.82 -0.58 -15.76
N GLN A 209 -11.00 -1.19 -15.84
CA GLN A 209 -11.63 -1.99 -14.78
C GLN A 209 -10.91 -3.33 -14.60
N ASP A 210 -9.59 -3.31 -14.46
CA ASP A 210 -8.82 -4.50 -14.16
C ASP A 210 -9.01 -4.79 -12.66
N GLU A 211 -10.10 -5.50 -12.39
CA GLU A 211 -10.39 -6.11 -11.11
C GLU A 211 -9.86 -7.55 -11.13
N LEU A 212 -9.14 -7.92 -10.07
CA LEU A 212 -8.75 -9.29 -9.82
C LEU A 212 -9.63 -9.83 -8.68
N VAL A 213 -10.42 -10.84 -8.99
CA VAL A 213 -11.27 -11.54 -8.05
C VAL A 213 -10.68 -12.91 -7.82
N LEU A 214 -10.33 -13.23 -6.58
CA LEU A 214 -9.74 -14.52 -6.20
C LEU A 214 -10.72 -15.30 -5.34
N SER A 215 -10.90 -16.59 -5.66
CA SER A 215 -11.80 -17.49 -4.94
C SER A 215 -11.42 -18.96 -5.14
N ASP A 216 -11.98 -19.84 -4.31
CA ASP A 216 -11.84 -21.31 -4.42
C ASP A 216 -12.50 -21.90 -5.67
N HIS A 217 -13.27 -21.10 -6.40
CA HIS A 217 -13.95 -21.49 -7.63
C HIS A 217 -13.44 -20.71 -8.84
N HIS A 218 -12.25 -20.11 -8.73
CA HIS A 218 -11.65 -19.36 -9.82
C HIS A 218 -11.49 -20.25 -11.07
N LYS A 219 -11.78 -19.69 -12.25
CA LYS A 219 -11.80 -20.47 -13.51
C LYS A 219 -10.46 -21.10 -13.85
N GLU A 220 -9.38 -20.44 -13.44
CA GLU A 220 -8.01 -20.88 -13.66
C GLU A 220 -7.43 -21.54 -12.41
N ALA A 221 -7.05 -22.82 -12.51
CA ALA A 221 -6.62 -23.63 -11.38
C ALA A 221 -5.40 -23.09 -10.61
N ALA A 222 -4.53 -22.34 -11.28
CA ALA A 222 -3.36 -21.71 -10.65
C ALA A 222 -3.73 -20.70 -9.56
N TYR A 223 -4.93 -20.11 -9.63
CA TYR A 223 -5.37 -19.12 -8.64
C TYR A 223 -5.98 -19.74 -7.39
N HIS A 224 -6.36 -21.02 -7.39
CA HIS A 224 -6.86 -21.68 -6.18
C HIS A 224 -5.78 -21.69 -5.08
N SER A 225 -4.56 -22.12 -5.41
CA SER A 225 -3.44 -22.10 -4.45
C SER A 225 -3.06 -20.68 -4.01
N ILE A 226 -3.24 -19.69 -4.88
CA ILE A 226 -2.96 -18.29 -4.56
C ILE A 226 -4.02 -17.75 -3.60
N TYR A 227 -5.29 -18.04 -3.85
CA TYR A 227 -6.39 -17.62 -2.98
C TYR A 227 -6.21 -18.21 -1.57
N GLU A 228 -5.91 -19.50 -1.46
CA GLU A 228 -5.68 -20.16 -0.16
C GLU A 228 -4.48 -19.53 0.58
N GLU A 229 -3.37 -19.30 -0.11
CA GLU A 229 -2.17 -18.64 0.46
C GLU A 229 -2.50 -17.23 0.98
N LEU A 230 -3.24 -16.43 0.22
CA LEU A 230 -3.58 -15.06 0.62
C LEU A 230 -4.64 -15.05 1.73
N LYS A 231 -5.59 -15.97 1.72
CA LYS A 231 -6.60 -16.14 2.77
C LYS A 231 -5.94 -16.49 4.10
N GLU A 232 -4.97 -17.42 4.10
CA GLU A 232 -4.17 -17.76 5.28
C GLU A 232 -3.42 -16.52 5.82
N GLN A 233 -2.77 -15.74 4.97
CA GLN A 233 -2.10 -14.50 5.38
C GLN A 233 -3.06 -13.47 5.98
N PHE A 234 -4.28 -13.33 5.43
CA PHE A 234 -5.30 -12.47 6.02
C PHE A 234 -5.78 -12.99 7.37
N ASP A 235 -6.01 -14.30 7.50
CA ASP A 235 -6.39 -14.91 8.77
C ASP A 235 -5.31 -14.71 9.84
N GLU A 236 -4.03 -14.91 9.51
CA GLU A 236 -2.90 -14.63 10.41
C GLU A 236 -2.87 -13.16 10.85
N PHE A 237 -3.02 -12.22 9.92
CA PHE A 237 -3.11 -10.80 10.23
C PHE A 237 -4.28 -10.50 11.17
N CYS A 238 -5.46 -11.01 10.85
CA CYS A 238 -6.67 -10.75 11.62
C CYS A 238 -6.62 -11.37 13.01
N GLN A 239 -6.00 -12.54 13.14
CA GLN A 239 -5.77 -13.16 14.44
C GLN A 239 -4.80 -12.33 15.28
N LEU A 240 -3.72 -11.82 14.68
CA LEU A 240 -2.74 -11.01 15.38
C LEU A 240 -3.33 -9.69 15.92
N PHE A 241 -4.14 -8.99 15.11
CA PHE A 241 -4.64 -7.65 15.46
C PHE A 241 -6.01 -7.63 16.11
N PHE A 242 -6.88 -8.60 15.79
CA PHE A 242 -8.28 -8.61 16.21
C PHE A 242 -8.69 -9.89 16.98
N ASN A 243 -7.81 -10.89 17.08
CA ASN A 243 -8.10 -12.20 17.69
C ASN A 243 -9.36 -12.85 17.09
N LYS A 244 -9.50 -12.73 15.76
CA LYS A 244 -10.60 -13.25 14.94
C LYS A 244 -10.05 -13.73 13.60
N ASN A 245 -10.74 -14.66 12.95
CA ASN A 245 -10.44 -14.97 11.54
C ASN A 245 -10.94 -13.84 10.65
N PHE A 246 -10.37 -13.75 9.46
CA PHE A 246 -10.70 -12.73 8.48
C PHE A 246 -12.17 -12.76 8.07
N LYS A 247 -12.76 -13.95 7.91
CA LYS A 247 -14.19 -14.11 7.59
C LYS A 247 -15.14 -13.63 8.71
N ASP A 248 -14.64 -13.55 9.95
CA ASP A 248 -15.42 -13.24 11.15
C ASP A 248 -15.38 -11.74 11.52
N LEU A 249 -14.57 -10.95 10.81
CA LEU A 249 -14.50 -9.48 10.89
C LEU A 249 -15.51 -8.89 9.94
#